data_AF-A0A957FN30-F1
#
_entry.id   AF-A0A957FN30-F1
#
_cell.length_a   1.000
_cell.length_b   1.000
_cell.length_c   1.000
_cell.angle_alpha   90.00
_cell.angle_beta   90.00
_cell.angle_gamma   90.00
#
_symmetry.space_group_name_H-M   'P 1'
#
loop_
_entity.id
_entity.type
_entity.pdbx_description
1 polymer ?
#
loop_
_entity_poly.entity_id
_entity_poly.type
_entity_poly.pdbx_seq_one_letter_code
_entity_poly.pdbx_strand_id
1 'polypeptide(L)'
;MFWFRQHARYWRIIILVLLAITFIGPWGYDLLDVPAPYDCSGSSFRVNDDFCGMPLPGVWAVLTSFGLVFVTLLQGDSSATFSILLIRVLFGLFILVTPLPIFSSLFLLAPGENPWRVVRHVKVWVLAVVGGMDGFLGFSLMRGLPPLPVWGLWAYVVLAPLALLMEVVLLVGGRRVGE
;
A
#
# COMPACT_ATOMS: atom_id res chain seq x y z
N MET A 1 25.35 17.68 -2.04
CA MET A 1 23.89 17.77 -1.76
C MET A 1 23.11 18.63 -2.76
N PHE A 2 23.73 19.62 -3.43
CA PHE A 2 23.06 20.46 -4.45
C PHE A 2 22.39 19.66 -5.59
N TRP A 3 23.07 18.60 -6.07
CA TRP A 3 22.57 17.74 -7.15
C TRP A 3 21.20 17.09 -6.86
N PHE A 4 20.97 16.65 -5.61
CA PHE A 4 19.71 16.00 -5.21
C PHE A 4 18.52 16.95 -5.25
N ARG A 5 18.72 18.24 -4.93
CA ARG A 5 17.63 19.24 -5.02
C ARG A 5 17.25 19.51 -6.46
N GLN A 6 18.24 19.66 -7.33
CA GLN A 6 18.01 19.92 -8.76
C GLN A 6 17.21 18.79 -9.42
N HIS A 7 17.40 17.55 -8.98
CA HIS A 7 16.72 16.37 -9.53
C HIS A 7 15.57 15.84 -8.66
N ALA A 8 15.19 16.53 -7.57
CA ALA A 8 14.17 16.06 -6.64
C ALA A 8 12.82 15.79 -7.33
N ARG A 9 12.47 16.61 -8.33
CA ARG A 9 11.25 16.42 -9.13
C ARG A 9 11.29 15.10 -9.92
N TYR A 10 12.41 14.78 -10.57
CA TYR A 10 12.56 13.54 -11.32
C TYR A 10 12.48 12.32 -10.40
N TRP A 11 13.15 12.38 -9.24
CA TRP A 11 13.07 11.31 -8.23
C TRP A 11 11.64 11.06 -7.75
N ARG A 12 10.87 12.12 -7.46
CA ARG A 12 9.46 12.00 -7.09
C ARG A 12 8.60 11.34 -8.16
N ILE A 13 8.82 11.70 -9.42
CA ILE A 13 8.11 11.08 -10.56
C ILE A 13 8.47 9.60 -10.65
N ILE A 14 9.75 9.24 -10.54
CA ILE A 14 10.21 7.84 -10.56
C ILE A 14 9.55 7.04 -9.43
N ILE A 15 9.58 7.56 -8.19
CA ILE A 15 8.95 6.93 -7.03
C ILE A 15 7.44 6.74 -7.27
N LEU A 16 6.76 7.76 -7.80
CA LEU A 16 5.33 7.70 -8.11
C LEU A 16 5.01 6.61 -9.13
N VAL A 17 5.79 6.50 -10.21
CA VAL A 17 5.63 5.46 -11.23
C VAL A 17 5.86 4.09 -10.63
N LEU A 18 6.93 3.91 -9.84
CA LEU A 18 7.22 2.65 -9.17
C LEU A 18 6.10 2.26 -8.20
N LEU A 19 5.57 3.20 -7.40
CA LEU A 19 4.42 2.96 -6.54
C LEU A 19 3.18 2.56 -7.37
N ALA A 20 2.89 3.24 -8.47
CA ALA A 20 1.77 2.87 -9.34
C ALA A 20 1.90 1.41 -9.84
N ILE A 21 3.11 0.99 -10.24
CA ILE A 21 3.40 -0.39 -10.63
C ILE A 21 3.12 -1.36 -9.47
N THR A 22 3.48 -1.00 -8.24
CA THR A 22 3.18 -1.87 -7.08
C THR A 22 1.68 -2.08 -6.87
N PHE A 23 0.84 -1.08 -7.14
CA PHE A 23 -0.62 -1.19 -7.02
C PHE A 23 -1.27 -1.98 -8.16
N ILE A 24 -0.67 -1.97 -9.35
CA ILE A 24 -1.09 -2.82 -10.47
C ILE A 24 -0.74 -4.28 -10.20
N GLY A 25 0.37 -4.52 -9.48
CA GLY A 25 0.80 -5.85 -9.07
C GLY A 25 -0.14 -6.54 -8.07
N PRO A 26 0.02 -7.87 -7.90
CA PRO A 26 -0.80 -8.68 -7.01
C PRO A 26 -0.45 -8.41 -5.55
N TRP A 27 -1.48 -8.17 -4.74
CA TRP A 27 -1.36 -7.95 -3.29
C TRP A 27 -1.89 -9.12 -2.47
N GLY A 28 -2.70 -9.97 -3.10
CA GLY A 28 -3.27 -11.17 -2.54
C GLY A 28 -3.72 -12.08 -3.67
N TYR A 29 -4.48 -13.11 -3.31
CA TYR A 29 -5.12 -13.98 -4.27
C TYR A 29 -6.46 -14.44 -3.74
N ASP A 30 -7.40 -14.65 -4.67
CA ASP A 30 -8.65 -15.32 -4.37
C ASP A 30 -8.43 -16.83 -4.41
N LEU A 31 -9.09 -17.57 -3.52
CA LEU A 31 -8.96 -19.03 -3.43
C LEU A 31 -10.09 -19.68 -4.23
N LEU A 32 -9.71 -20.39 -5.29
CA LEU A 32 -10.60 -21.18 -6.12
C LEU A 32 -10.50 -22.65 -5.71
N ASP A 33 -11.62 -23.24 -5.33
CA ASP A 33 -11.73 -24.66 -5.01
C ASP A 33 -11.59 -25.49 -6.30
N VAL A 34 -10.42 -26.09 -6.47
CA VAL A 34 -10.03 -26.91 -7.62
C VAL A 34 -9.29 -28.12 -7.05
N PRO A 35 -10.01 -29.21 -6.73
CA PRO A 35 -9.42 -30.38 -6.10
C PRO A 35 -8.42 -31.08 -7.02
N ALA A 36 -7.39 -31.69 -6.45
CA ALA A 36 -6.53 -32.61 -7.19
C ALA A 36 -7.37 -33.75 -7.81
N PRO A 37 -7.06 -34.22 -9.03
CA PRO A 37 -5.86 -33.95 -9.82
C PRO A 37 -6.02 -32.83 -10.87
N TYR A 38 -7.08 -32.01 -10.81
CA TYR A 38 -7.34 -31.02 -11.85
C TYR A 38 -6.30 -29.90 -11.84
N ASP A 39 -5.90 -29.42 -13.02
CA ASP A 39 -4.94 -28.33 -13.13
C ASP A 39 -5.56 -26.94 -12.94
N CYS A 40 -4.80 -26.05 -12.29
CA CYS A 40 -5.15 -24.64 -12.19
C CYS A 40 -5.26 -24.01 -13.59
N SER A 41 -6.29 -23.21 -13.82
CA SER A 41 -6.53 -22.59 -15.14
C SER A 41 -5.97 -21.16 -15.23
N GLY A 42 -5.49 -20.79 -16.42
CA GLY A 42 -5.07 -19.42 -16.72
C GLY A 42 -3.83 -18.95 -15.95
N SER A 43 -3.93 -17.78 -15.29
CA SER A 43 -2.87 -17.19 -14.48
C SER A 43 -2.91 -17.58 -13.00
N SER A 44 -3.76 -18.55 -12.64
CA SER A 44 -3.83 -19.05 -11.27
C SER A 44 -2.69 -20.03 -10.98
N PHE A 45 -2.29 -20.11 -9.72
CA PHE A 45 -1.21 -20.99 -9.27
C PHE A 45 -1.70 -21.85 -8.10
N ARG A 46 -1.11 -23.03 -7.90
CA ARG A 46 -1.54 -23.91 -6.82
C ARG A 46 -1.05 -23.39 -5.47
N VAL A 47 -1.99 -23.15 -4.56
CA VAL A 47 -1.69 -22.73 -3.19
C VAL A 47 -1.65 -23.95 -2.28
N ASN A 48 -2.59 -24.88 -2.46
CA ASN A 48 -2.66 -26.16 -1.75
C ASN A 48 -3.32 -27.23 -2.66
N ASP A 49 -3.37 -28.48 -2.19
CA ASP A 49 -3.91 -29.63 -2.94
C ASP A 49 -5.30 -29.37 -3.53
N ASP A 50 -6.16 -28.66 -2.80
CA ASP A 50 -7.54 -28.38 -3.21
C ASP A 50 -7.78 -26.93 -3.69
N PHE A 51 -6.77 -26.06 -3.65
CA PHE A 51 -6.98 -24.64 -3.91
C PHE A 51 -5.96 -24.04 -4.88
N CYS A 52 -6.48 -23.37 -5.91
CA CYS A 52 -5.73 -22.49 -6.79
C CYS A 52 -5.92 -21.03 -6.35
N GLY A 53 -4.84 -20.24 -6.38
CA GLY A 53 -4.83 -18.81 -6.09
C GLY A 53 -4.93 -17.99 -7.37
N MET A 54 -5.95 -17.16 -7.49
CA MET A 54 -6.05 -16.16 -8.57
C MET A 54 -5.50 -14.82 -8.07
N PRO A 55 -4.40 -14.29 -8.64
CA PRO A 55 -3.79 -13.06 -8.15
C PRO A 55 -4.73 -11.85 -8.25
N LEU A 56 -4.87 -11.11 -7.15
CA LEU A 56 -5.71 -9.92 -7.06
C LEU A 56 -4.84 -8.66 -7.05
N PRO A 57 -5.10 -7.68 -7.94
CA PRO A 57 -4.30 -6.46 -8.00
C PRO A 57 -4.54 -5.59 -6.77
N GLY A 58 -3.51 -4.86 -6.33
CA GLY A 58 -3.58 -3.96 -5.18
C GLY A 58 -4.66 -2.87 -5.29
N VAL A 59 -4.91 -2.35 -6.49
CA VAL A 59 -6.02 -1.40 -6.74
C VAL A 59 -7.36 -2.01 -6.31
N TRP A 60 -7.58 -3.29 -6.58
CA TRP A 60 -8.82 -3.96 -6.19
C TRP A 60 -8.94 -4.06 -4.67
N ALA A 61 -7.85 -4.35 -3.95
CA ALA A 61 -7.83 -4.35 -2.49
C ALA A 61 -8.21 -2.98 -1.89
N VAL A 62 -7.77 -1.88 -2.49
CA VAL A 62 -8.15 -0.51 -2.05
C VAL A 62 -9.64 -0.27 -2.26
N LEU A 63 -10.17 -0.57 -3.45
CA LEU A 63 -11.57 -0.35 -3.79
C LEU A 63 -12.50 -1.20 -2.92
N THR A 64 -12.17 -2.46 -2.69
CA THR A 64 -12.97 -3.35 -1.84
C THR A 64 -12.88 -2.96 -0.36
N SER A 65 -11.73 -2.45 0.10
CA SER A 65 -11.59 -1.95 1.48
C SER A 65 -12.48 -0.74 1.75
N PHE A 66 -12.65 0.14 0.77
CA PHE A 66 -13.61 1.25 0.88
C PHE A 66 -15.03 0.72 1.07
N GLY A 67 -15.44 -0.23 0.22
CA GLY A 67 -16.74 -0.89 0.33
C GLY A 67 -16.92 -1.62 1.66
N LEU A 68 -15.91 -2.36 2.12
CA LEU A 68 -15.94 -3.09 3.38
C LEU A 68 -16.17 -2.15 4.57
N VAL A 69 -15.38 -1.07 4.68
CA VAL A 69 -15.53 -0.10 5.78
C VAL A 69 -16.92 0.53 5.75
N PHE A 70 -17.36 0.99 4.58
CA PHE A 70 -18.65 1.65 4.42
C PHE A 70 -19.82 0.73 4.77
N VAL A 71 -19.85 -0.47 4.20
CA VAL A 71 -20.90 -1.48 4.44
C VAL A 71 -20.92 -1.89 5.91
N THR A 72 -19.75 -2.13 6.51
CA THR A 72 -19.65 -2.53 7.92
C THR A 72 -20.19 -1.44 8.86
N LEU A 73 -19.92 -0.16 8.56
CA LEU A 73 -20.42 0.96 9.36
C LEU A 73 -21.93 1.19 9.18
N LEU A 74 -22.48 0.95 7.98
CA LEU A 74 -23.89 1.19 7.69
C LEU A 74 -24.82 0.06 8.10
N GLN A 75 -24.40 -1.20 7.91
CA GLN A 75 -25.26 -2.35 8.15
C GLN A 75 -25.33 -2.73 9.62
N GLY A 76 -24.41 -2.23 10.47
CA GLY A 76 -24.46 -2.40 11.92
C GLY A 76 -24.79 -3.84 12.30
N ASP A 77 -23.96 -4.78 11.86
CA ASP A 77 -24.22 -6.21 11.94
C ASP A 77 -24.41 -6.63 13.40
N SER A 78 -25.67 -6.82 13.81
CA SER A 78 -26.07 -7.10 15.19
C SER A 78 -25.63 -8.48 15.68
N SER A 79 -25.17 -9.32 14.76
CA SER A 79 -24.70 -10.68 15.01
C SER A 79 -23.19 -10.80 15.21
N ALA A 80 -22.41 -9.80 14.76
CA ALA A 80 -20.96 -9.84 14.82
C ALA A 80 -20.46 -9.37 16.20
N THR A 81 -19.57 -10.15 16.81
CA THR A 81 -18.84 -9.70 18.01
C THR A 81 -18.07 -8.42 17.69
N PHE A 82 -18.20 -7.40 18.55
CA PHE A 82 -17.54 -6.10 18.39
C PHE A 82 -16.06 -6.19 17.98
N SER A 83 -15.32 -7.16 18.52
CA SER A 83 -13.91 -7.40 18.18
C SER A 83 -13.68 -7.71 16.70
N ILE A 84 -14.55 -8.50 16.07
CA ILE A 84 -14.42 -8.87 14.65
C ILE A 84 -14.70 -7.64 13.78
N LEU A 85 -15.71 -6.87 14.13
CA LEU A 85 -16.07 -5.64 13.43
C LEU A 85 -14.93 -4.63 13.49
N LEU A 86 -14.35 -4.43 14.69
CA LEU A 86 -13.21 -3.54 14.89
C LEU A 86 -12.01 -3.95 14.04
N ILE A 87 -11.65 -5.24 14.04
CA ILE A 87 -10.53 -5.75 13.23
C ILE A 87 -10.77 -5.51 11.73
N ARG A 88 -11.98 -5.79 11.22
CA ARG A 88 -12.33 -5.58 9.82
C ARG A 88 -12.25 -4.10 9.42
N VAL A 89 -12.78 -3.21 10.26
CA VAL A 89 -12.74 -1.76 10.00
C VAL A 89 -11.31 -1.24 10.04
N LEU A 90 -10.53 -1.60 11.07
CA LEU A 90 -9.13 -1.20 11.17
C LEU A 90 -8.32 -1.69 9.98
N PHE A 91 -8.49 -2.95 9.58
CA PHE A 91 -7.81 -3.51 8.41
C PHE A 91 -8.16 -2.75 7.13
N GLY A 92 -9.45 -2.47 6.90
CA GLY A 92 -9.89 -1.67 5.76
C GLY A 92 -9.31 -0.25 5.79
N LEU A 93 -9.28 0.39 6.96
CA LEU A 93 -8.66 1.72 7.12
C LEU A 93 -7.17 1.70 6.83
N PHE A 94 -6.42 0.69 7.27
CA PHE A 94 -4.99 0.57 6.97
C PHE A 94 -4.75 0.46 5.46
N ILE A 95 -5.54 -0.34 4.74
CA ILE A 95 -5.45 -0.43 3.28
C ILE A 95 -5.77 0.93 2.63
N LEU A 96 -6.76 1.67 3.14
CA LEU A 96 -7.15 2.98 2.59
C LEU A 96 -6.10 4.08 2.81
N VAL A 97 -5.27 4.00 3.85
CA VAL A 97 -4.17 4.94 4.09
C VAL A 97 -3.00 4.67 3.12
N THR A 98 -2.87 3.44 2.65
CA THR A 98 -1.77 2.97 1.78
C THR A 98 -1.58 3.76 0.47
N PRO A 99 -2.63 4.19 -0.27
CA PRO A 99 -2.48 5.03 -1.46
C PRO A 99 -2.24 6.52 -1.17
N LEU A 100 -2.36 7.01 0.08
CA LEU A 100 -2.18 8.42 0.42
C LEU A 100 -0.82 9.02 -0.02
N PRO A 101 0.32 8.29 0.06
CA PRO A 101 1.61 8.77 -0.45
C PRO A 101 1.57 9.18 -1.92
N ILE A 102 0.80 8.47 -2.75
CA ILE A 102 0.65 8.77 -4.17
C ILE A 102 -0.04 10.13 -4.34
N PHE A 103 -1.21 10.31 -3.72
CA PHE A 103 -1.95 11.57 -3.79
C PHE A 103 -1.16 12.74 -3.20
N SER A 104 -0.46 12.50 -2.10
CA SER A 104 0.38 13.52 -1.47
C SER A 104 1.56 13.91 -2.36
N SER A 105 2.20 12.95 -3.03
CA SER A 105 3.30 13.22 -3.97
C SER A 105 2.82 13.98 -5.20
N LEU A 106 1.65 13.64 -5.73
CA LEU A 106 1.01 14.37 -6.84
C LEU A 106 0.71 15.82 -6.44
N PHE A 107 0.19 16.05 -5.24
CA PHE A 107 -0.06 17.41 -4.74
C PHE A 107 1.24 18.22 -4.58
N LEU A 108 2.33 17.55 -4.24
CA LEU A 108 3.63 18.19 -4.05
C LEU A 108 4.35 18.50 -5.39
N LEU A 109 3.96 17.84 -6.48
CA LEU A 109 4.40 18.20 -7.83
C LEU A 109 3.69 19.45 -8.39
N ALA A 110 2.62 19.91 -7.75
CA ALA A 110 1.93 21.12 -8.16
C ALA A 110 2.81 22.37 -7.94
N PRO A 111 2.76 23.36 -8.85
CA PRO A 111 3.52 24.60 -8.69
C PRO A 111 3.18 25.31 -7.38
N GLY A 112 4.19 25.90 -6.75
CA GLY A 112 4.09 26.59 -5.46
C GLY A 112 4.98 25.97 -4.40
N GLU A 113 6.13 26.60 -4.17
CA GLU A 113 7.10 26.19 -3.15
C GLU A 113 6.63 26.71 -1.78
N ASN A 114 5.89 25.88 -1.05
CA ASN A 114 5.57 26.16 0.34
C ASN A 114 6.23 25.11 1.23
N PRO A 115 7.13 25.49 2.16
CA PRO A 115 7.83 24.54 3.03
C PRO A 115 6.88 23.70 3.88
N TRP A 116 5.70 24.23 4.22
CA TRP A 116 4.68 23.50 4.97
C TRP A 116 4.06 22.34 4.17
N ARG A 117 4.06 22.39 2.83
CA ARG A 117 3.59 21.28 1.99
C ARG A 117 4.49 20.06 2.16
N VAL A 118 5.82 20.26 2.20
CA VAL A 118 6.79 19.16 2.38
C VAL A 118 6.65 18.53 3.77
N VAL A 119 6.45 19.33 4.81
CA VAL A 119 6.25 18.79 6.18
C VAL A 119 4.95 17.97 6.27
N ARG A 120 3.83 18.47 5.70
CA ARG A 120 2.56 17.72 5.66
C ARG A 120 2.71 16.42 4.86
N HIS A 121 3.42 16.48 3.74
CA HIS A 121 3.72 15.33 2.91
C HIS A 121 4.45 14.22 3.67
N VAL A 122 5.54 14.56 4.37
CA VAL A 122 6.30 13.59 5.18
C VAL A 122 5.41 12.98 6.28
N LYS A 123 4.54 13.76 6.93
CA LYS A 123 3.59 13.22 7.92
C LYS A 123 2.63 12.21 7.30
N VAL A 124 2.11 12.47 6.11
CA VAL A 124 1.24 11.54 5.38
C VAL A 124 1.99 10.25 5.03
N TRP A 125 3.25 10.36 4.58
CA TRP A 125 4.09 9.19 4.33
C TRP A 125 4.34 8.37 5.59
N VAL A 126 4.69 8.99 6.71
CA VAL A 126 4.89 8.28 7.99
C VAL A 126 3.63 7.53 8.38
N LEU A 127 2.46 8.17 8.28
CA LEU A 127 1.18 7.54 8.59
C LEU A 127 0.91 6.32 7.67
N ALA A 128 1.18 6.45 6.37
CA ALA A 128 0.97 5.38 5.41
C ALA A 128 1.97 4.22 5.55
N VAL A 129 3.23 4.53 5.83
CA VAL A 129 4.28 3.54 6.07
C VAL A 129 3.97 2.77 7.34
N VAL A 130 3.76 3.45 8.46
CA VAL A 130 3.48 2.78 9.75
C VAL A 130 2.15 2.04 9.68
N GLY A 131 1.05 2.72 9.34
CA GLY A 131 -0.28 2.10 9.33
C GLY A 131 -0.43 1.02 8.25
N GLY A 132 0.03 1.29 7.03
CA GLY A 132 -0.08 0.35 5.91
C GLY A 132 0.82 -0.87 6.09
N MET A 133 2.11 -0.68 6.38
CA MET A 133 3.04 -1.82 6.48
C MET A 133 2.73 -2.73 7.64
N ASP A 134 2.39 -2.21 8.82
CA ASP A 134 2.08 -3.05 9.98
C ASP A 134 0.87 -3.94 9.70
N GLY A 135 -0.16 -3.38 9.05
CA GLY A 135 -1.34 -4.13 8.62
C GLY A 135 -1.00 -5.24 7.61
N PHE A 136 -0.16 -4.93 6.61
CA PHE A 136 0.21 -5.90 5.58
C PHE A 136 1.16 -6.98 6.05
N LEU A 137 2.16 -6.63 6.87
CA LEU A 137 3.08 -7.60 7.45
C LEU A 137 2.31 -8.54 8.39
N GLY A 138 1.43 -8.00 9.24
CA GLY A 138 0.58 -8.80 10.11
C GLY A 138 -0.32 -9.76 9.31
N PHE A 139 -0.97 -9.27 8.26
CA PHE A 139 -1.82 -10.08 7.39
C PHE A 139 -1.05 -11.16 6.64
N SER A 140 0.09 -10.80 6.05
CA SER A 140 0.94 -11.71 5.27
C SER A 140 1.50 -12.84 6.14
N LEU A 141 1.98 -12.50 7.35
CA LEU A 141 2.46 -13.48 8.32
C LEU A 141 1.33 -14.40 8.81
N MET A 142 0.14 -13.85 9.08
CA MET A 142 -1.01 -14.65 9.55
C MET A 142 -1.53 -15.62 8.47
N ARG A 143 -1.50 -15.20 7.20
CA ARG A 143 -1.98 -16.02 6.07
C ARG A 143 -0.92 -16.92 5.45
N GLY A 144 0.34 -16.77 5.84
CA GLY A 144 1.46 -17.52 5.25
C GLY A 144 1.62 -17.26 3.75
N LEU A 145 1.38 -16.02 3.31
CA LEU A 145 1.41 -15.70 1.88
C LEU A 145 2.84 -15.83 1.33
N PRO A 146 3.10 -16.68 0.32
CA PRO A 146 4.41 -16.76 -0.30
C PRO A 146 4.74 -15.41 -0.98
N PRO A 147 6.00 -14.95 -0.94
CA PRO A 147 6.33 -13.60 -1.40
C PRO A 147 6.25 -13.39 -2.91
N LEU A 148 6.53 -14.45 -3.69
CA LEU A 148 6.59 -14.35 -5.15
C LEU A 148 5.20 -14.04 -5.78
N PRO A 149 4.11 -14.74 -5.40
CA PRO A 149 2.81 -14.49 -6.01
C PRO A 149 2.14 -13.17 -5.58
N VAL A 150 2.59 -12.56 -4.48
CA VAL A 150 2.12 -11.24 -4.02
C VAL A 150 3.24 -10.19 -4.11
N TRP A 151 4.03 -10.22 -5.18
CA TRP A 151 5.19 -9.34 -5.34
C TRP A 151 4.84 -7.85 -5.28
N GLY A 152 3.62 -7.45 -5.71
CA GLY A 152 3.18 -6.06 -5.67
C GLY A 152 3.14 -5.53 -4.25
N LEU A 153 2.68 -6.36 -3.32
CA LEU A 153 2.67 -6.05 -1.89
C LEU A 153 4.08 -5.87 -1.34
N TRP A 154 4.97 -6.83 -1.58
CA TRP A 154 6.34 -6.79 -1.06
C TRP A 154 7.15 -5.65 -1.67
N ALA A 155 6.95 -5.36 -2.96
CA ALA A 155 7.53 -4.20 -3.61
C ALA A 155 7.09 -2.90 -2.92
N TYR A 156 5.81 -2.78 -2.54
CA TYR A 156 5.31 -1.62 -1.79
C TYR A 156 5.96 -1.53 -0.40
N VAL A 157 6.02 -2.63 0.35
CA VAL A 157 6.62 -2.72 1.70
C VAL A 157 8.08 -2.26 1.70
N VAL A 158 8.84 -2.53 0.63
CA VAL A 158 10.23 -2.07 0.51
C VAL A 158 10.32 -0.64 -0.02
N LEU A 159 9.55 -0.32 -1.06
CA LEU A 159 9.65 0.97 -1.75
C LEU A 159 9.17 2.14 -0.89
N ALA A 160 8.11 1.93 -0.08
CA ALA A 160 7.50 3.02 0.67
C ALA A 160 8.43 3.60 1.76
N PRO A 161 9.11 2.78 2.62
CA PRO A 161 10.14 3.28 3.53
C PRO A 161 11.30 3.96 2.83
N LEU A 162 11.79 3.40 1.71
CA LEU A 162 12.91 3.97 0.97
C LEU A 162 12.56 5.37 0.42
N ALA A 163 11.36 5.51 -0.12
CA ALA A 163 10.86 6.80 -0.59
C ALA A 163 10.68 7.81 0.56
N LEU A 164 10.14 7.37 1.72
CA LEU A 164 10.05 8.21 2.92
C LEU A 164 11.44 8.67 3.39
N LEU A 165 12.42 7.77 3.45
CA LEU A 165 13.80 8.11 3.82
C LEU A 165 14.39 9.15 2.87
N MET A 166 14.18 8.99 1.56
CA MET A 166 14.62 9.98 0.58
C MET A 166 13.95 11.35 0.79
N GLU A 167 12.64 11.41 1.02
CA GLU A 167 11.94 12.67 1.29
C GLU A 167 12.42 13.34 2.60
N VAL A 168 12.73 12.56 3.64
CA VAL A 168 13.33 13.09 4.88
C VAL A 168 14.71 13.68 4.63
N VAL A 169 15.56 13.00 3.85
CA VAL A 169 16.90 13.50 3.48
C VAL A 169 16.78 14.81 2.69
N LEU A 170 15.83 14.90 1.74
CA LEU A 170 15.57 16.12 0.99
C LEU A 170 15.09 17.27 1.89
N LEU A 171 14.23 16.98 2.87
CA LEU A 171 13.73 17.96 3.83
C LEU A 171 14.83 18.49 4.76
N VAL A 172 15.64 17.60 5.34
CA VAL A 172 16.75 17.97 6.25
C VAL A 172 17.83 18.72 5.48
N GLY A 173 18.18 18.25 4.28
CA GLY A 173 19.10 18.93 3.38
C GLY A 173 18.60 20.32 2.98
N GLY A 174 17.28 20.51 2.88
CA GLY A 174 16.54 21.75 2.65
C GLY A 174 16.86 22.87 3.64
N ARG A 175 16.77 22.56 4.94
CA ARG A 175 16.88 23.55 6.03
C ARG A 175 18.27 24.16 6.18
N ARG A 176 19.34 23.38 5.99
CA ARG A 176 20.75 23.81 6.20
C ARG A 176 21.28 24.90 5.25
N VAL A 177 20.51 25.32 4.26
CA VAL A 177 20.93 26.34 3.27
C VAL A 177 20.16 27.66 3.46
N GLY A 178 19.11 27.65 4.28
CA GLY A 178 18.34 28.85 4.62
C GLY A 178 18.77 29.53 5.92
N GLU A 179 19.76 28.96 6.61
CA GLU A 179 20.47 29.51 7.77
C GLU A 179 21.90 29.90 7.33
#